data_AF-A0A2H3CKX3-F1
#
_entry.id   AF-A0A2H3CKX3-F1
#
_cell.length_a   1.000
_cell.length_b   1.000
_cell.length_c   1.000
_cell.angle_alpha   90.00
_cell.angle_beta   90.00
_cell.angle_gamma   90.00
#
_symmetry.space_group_name_H-M   'P 1'
#
loop_
_entity.id
_entity.type
_entity.pdbx_description
1 polymer ?
#
loop_
_entity_poly.entity_id
_entity_poly.type
_entity_poly.pdbx_seq_one_letter_code
_entity_poly.pdbx_strand_id
1 'polypeptide(L)'
;MADQDNGLRDYELSRSEWEIVKDLCDMLQVLKDATLYFSRSTPSLATVIPAMDHIDTVLATAALDDVKFSAPIRAALAVAKDTLNIYYDKTDQSRVYHIAMVLHPRRKLTYFHDAGWPTSWINEAHELVVKEFEMKYWGRELSIMEVDAEVQGETSKIFMKVHTTNILFFSAFIEILF
;
A
#
# COMPACT_ATOMS: atom_id res chain seq x y z
N MET A 1 -9.35 26.53 -38.44
CA MET A 1 -10.79 26.45 -38.08
C MET A 1 -11.40 25.32 -38.90
N ALA A 2 -11.36 24.08 -38.39
CA ALA A 2 -11.86 22.91 -39.09
C ALA A 2 -12.49 21.88 -38.13
N ASP A 3 -13.03 22.34 -37.00
CA ASP A 3 -13.53 21.46 -35.94
C ASP A 3 -14.97 21.79 -35.50
N GLN A 4 -15.61 22.78 -36.13
CA GLN A 4 -16.90 23.31 -35.69
C GLN A 4 -18.13 22.53 -36.20
N ASP A 5 -17.95 21.48 -37.02
CA ASP A 5 -19.04 20.87 -37.82
C ASP A 5 -19.33 19.38 -37.51
N ASN A 6 -18.67 18.79 -36.50
CA ASN A 6 -18.76 17.34 -36.25
C ASN A 6 -19.79 16.92 -35.17
N GLY A 7 -20.62 17.83 -34.66
CA GLY A 7 -21.65 17.49 -33.64
C GLY A 7 -21.08 17.04 -32.28
N LEU A 8 -19.78 17.23 -32.03
CA LEU A 8 -19.07 16.73 -30.84
C LEU A 8 -19.28 17.57 -29.57
N ARG A 9 -19.93 18.75 -29.68
CA ARG A 9 -20.17 19.65 -28.53
C ARG A 9 -21.08 19.06 -27.46
N ASP A 10 -21.93 18.12 -27.82
CA ASP A 10 -22.81 17.43 -26.86
C ASP A 10 -22.02 16.51 -25.89
N TYR A 11 -20.74 16.23 -26.20
CA TYR A 11 -19.83 15.44 -25.37
C TYR A 11 -18.77 16.30 -24.66
N GLU A 12 -18.81 17.62 -24.81
CA GLU A 12 -17.89 18.51 -24.13
C GLU A 12 -18.29 18.63 -22.65
N LEU A 13 -17.39 18.28 -21.75
CA LEU A 13 -17.61 18.46 -20.31
C LEU A 13 -17.82 19.95 -20.02
N SER A 14 -18.90 20.22 -19.29
CA SER A 14 -19.17 21.54 -18.74
C SER A 14 -18.07 21.97 -17.76
N ARG A 15 -17.96 23.27 -17.48
CA ARG A 15 -17.00 23.79 -16.48
C ARG A 15 -17.16 23.12 -15.11
N SER A 16 -18.39 22.88 -14.69
CA SER A 16 -18.68 22.20 -13.42
C SER A 16 -18.20 20.75 -13.41
N GLU A 17 -18.32 20.04 -14.53
CA GLU A 17 -17.83 18.66 -14.64
C GLU A 17 -16.30 18.63 -14.66
N TRP A 18 -15.65 19.61 -15.30
CA TRP A 18 -14.19 19.75 -15.24
C TRP A 18 -13.66 19.97 -13.82
N GLU A 19 -14.35 20.74 -12.98
CA GLU A 19 -13.96 20.89 -11.57
C GLU A 19 -14.09 19.55 -10.81
N ILE A 20 -15.15 18.77 -11.08
CA ILE A 20 -15.31 17.42 -10.49
C ILE A 20 -14.16 16.49 -10.92
N VAL A 21 -13.78 16.52 -12.21
CA VAL A 21 -12.65 15.73 -12.72
C VAL A 21 -11.34 16.16 -12.06
N LYS A 22 -11.15 17.46 -11.85
CA LYS A 22 -9.97 17.98 -11.17
C LYS A 22 -9.89 17.53 -9.72
N ASP A 23 -11.00 17.62 -8.97
CA ASP A 23 -11.09 17.11 -7.60
C ASP A 23 -10.75 15.62 -7.54
N LEU A 24 -11.25 14.84 -8.51
CA LEU A 24 -10.92 13.42 -8.63
C LEU A 24 -9.42 13.21 -8.89
N CYS A 25 -8.82 13.95 -9.81
CA CYS A 25 -7.38 13.88 -10.09
C CYS A 25 -6.53 14.21 -8.87
N ASP A 26 -6.91 15.24 -8.11
CA ASP A 26 -6.22 15.63 -6.87
C ASP A 26 -6.26 14.49 -5.84
N MET A 27 -7.38 13.76 -5.75
CA MET A 27 -7.50 12.62 -4.87
C MET A 27 -6.71 11.39 -5.34
N LEU A 28 -6.65 11.16 -6.66
CA LEU A 28 -5.86 10.06 -7.23
C LEU A 28 -4.35 10.28 -7.08
N GLN A 29 -3.92 11.52 -6.77
CA GLN A 29 -2.50 11.84 -6.60
C GLN A 29 -1.85 11.03 -5.48
N VAL A 30 -2.55 10.73 -4.38
CA VAL A 30 -1.99 9.90 -3.28
C VAL A 30 -1.67 8.48 -3.73
N LEU A 31 -2.51 7.90 -4.60
CA LEU A 31 -2.31 6.56 -5.15
C LEU A 31 -1.16 6.56 -6.14
N LYS A 32 -1.08 7.58 -6.99
CA LYS A 32 0.04 7.77 -7.91
C LYS A 32 1.36 7.89 -7.16
N ASP A 33 1.41 8.69 -6.10
CA ASP A 33 2.62 8.88 -5.31
C ASP A 33 3.07 7.58 -4.63
N ALA A 34 2.13 6.80 -4.08
CA ALA A 34 2.40 5.48 -3.53
C ALA A 34 2.94 4.52 -4.61
N THR A 35 2.30 4.44 -5.77
CA THR A 35 2.76 3.62 -6.90
C THR A 35 4.17 4.00 -7.34
N LEU A 36 4.44 5.29 -7.53
CA LEU A 36 5.77 5.77 -7.91
C LEU A 36 6.82 5.47 -6.84
N TYR A 37 6.44 5.55 -5.56
CA TYR A 37 7.32 5.20 -4.46
C TYR A 37 7.68 3.70 -4.47
N PHE A 38 6.70 2.81 -4.64
CA PHE A 38 6.93 1.36 -4.70
C PHE A 38 7.56 0.88 -6.01
N SER A 39 7.49 1.67 -7.08
CA SER A 39 8.14 1.37 -8.37
C SER A 39 9.65 1.68 -8.39
N ARG A 40 10.21 2.18 -7.29
CA ARG A 40 11.66 2.44 -7.18
C ARG A 40 12.45 1.13 -7.12
N SER A 41 13.77 1.23 -7.23
CA SER A 41 14.65 0.05 -7.15
C SER A 41 14.85 -0.47 -5.71
N THR A 42 14.48 0.32 -4.69
CA THR A 42 14.73 0.00 -3.28
C THR A 42 13.52 0.26 -2.36
N PRO A 43 12.30 -0.20 -2.68
CA PRO A 43 11.16 -0.09 -1.78
C PRO A 43 11.38 -1.04 -0.59
N SER A 44 11.16 -0.54 0.62
CA SER A 44 11.26 -1.35 1.83
C SER A 44 9.91 -1.97 2.15
N LEU A 45 9.88 -3.26 2.45
CA LEU A 45 8.65 -3.93 2.89
C LEU A 45 8.06 -3.28 4.15
N ALA A 46 8.91 -2.71 5.00
CA ALA A 46 8.55 -1.93 6.18
C ALA A 46 7.91 -0.56 5.84
N THR A 47 7.66 -0.24 4.58
CA THR A 47 6.98 1.01 4.19
C THR A 47 5.58 0.78 3.64
N VAL A 48 5.17 -0.48 3.49
CA VAL A 48 3.84 -0.86 2.99
C VAL A 48 2.75 -0.48 3.99
N ILE A 49 2.85 -0.90 5.25
CA ILE A 49 1.88 -0.53 6.29
C ILE A 49 1.71 1.01 6.39
N PRO A 50 2.78 1.81 6.47
CA PRO A 50 2.68 3.27 6.48
C PRO A 50 2.08 3.89 5.23
N ALA A 51 2.36 3.32 4.06
CA ALA A 51 1.74 3.81 2.83
C ALA A 51 0.23 3.53 2.85
N MET A 52 -0.18 2.34 3.28
CA MET A 52 -1.59 1.97 3.41
C MET A 52 -2.31 2.85 4.45
N ASP A 53 -1.72 3.08 5.63
CA ASP A 53 -2.25 3.99 6.65
C ASP A 53 -2.43 5.41 6.12
N HIS A 54 -1.45 5.89 5.34
CA HIS A 54 -1.49 7.22 4.76
C HIS A 54 -2.60 7.36 3.72
N ILE A 55 -2.71 6.41 2.79
CA ILE A 55 -3.78 6.40 1.77
C ILE A 55 -5.15 6.32 2.46
N ASP A 56 -5.30 5.45 3.47
CA ASP A 56 -6.55 5.31 4.20
C ASP A 56 -6.99 6.61 4.87
N THR A 57 -6.04 7.26 5.55
CA THR A 57 -6.27 8.55 6.20
C THR A 57 -6.70 9.63 5.20
N VAL A 58 -6.03 9.70 4.05
CA VAL A 58 -6.35 10.68 2.99
C VAL A 58 -7.75 10.44 2.43
N LEU A 59 -8.10 9.19 2.10
CA LEU A 59 -9.42 8.84 1.58
C LEU A 59 -10.53 9.06 2.61
N ALA A 60 -10.31 8.64 3.86
CA ALA A 60 -11.28 8.81 4.96
C ALA A 60 -11.55 10.28 5.26
N THR A 61 -10.49 11.11 5.30
CA THR A 61 -10.62 12.55 5.54
C THR A 61 -11.37 13.22 4.40
N ALA A 62 -11.02 12.90 3.15
CA ALA A 62 -11.66 13.49 1.98
C ALA A 62 -13.11 13.05 1.79
N ALA A 63 -13.45 11.81 2.13
CA ALA A 63 -14.84 11.33 2.07
C ALA A 63 -15.78 12.08 3.04
N LEU A 64 -15.24 12.66 4.11
CA LEU A 64 -16.00 13.43 5.10
C LEU A 64 -16.02 14.94 4.82
N ASP A 65 -15.18 15.44 3.90
CA ASP A 65 -15.06 16.86 3.59
C ASP A 65 -16.17 17.32 2.63
N ASP A 66 -17.30 17.73 3.20
CA ASP A 66 -18.49 18.22 2.49
C ASP A 66 -18.35 19.65 1.95
N VAL A 67 -17.29 20.36 2.38
CA VAL A 67 -16.96 21.71 1.91
C VAL A 67 -16.15 21.63 0.61
N LYS A 68 -15.18 20.71 0.55
CA LYS A 68 -14.29 20.57 -0.61
C LYS A 68 -14.87 19.68 -1.69
N PHE A 69 -15.57 18.59 -1.34
CA PHE A 69 -15.96 17.58 -2.32
C PHE A 69 -17.48 17.43 -2.48
N SER A 70 -17.90 17.33 -3.74
CA SER A 70 -19.28 17.04 -4.10
C SER A 70 -19.74 15.67 -3.59
N ALA A 71 -21.06 15.49 -3.40
CA ALA A 71 -21.62 14.23 -2.93
C ALA A 71 -21.22 12.99 -3.77
N PRO A 72 -21.18 13.05 -5.12
CA PRO A 72 -20.70 11.93 -5.93
C PRO A 72 -19.23 11.57 -5.68
N ILE A 73 -18.35 12.57 -5.53
CA ILE A 73 -16.92 12.32 -5.24
C ILE A 73 -16.75 11.69 -3.85
N ARG A 74 -17.46 12.20 -2.84
CA ARG A 74 -17.41 11.60 -1.49
C ARG A 74 -17.90 10.16 -1.48
N ALA A 75 -18.97 9.85 -2.23
CA ALA A 75 -19.43 8.48 -2.40
C ALA A 75 -18.38 7.59 -3.09
N ALA A 76 -17.72 8.09 -4.14
CA ALA A 76 -16.64 7.36 -4.81
C ALA A 76 -15.43 7.12 -3.88
N LEU A 77 -15.07 8.11 -3.06
CA LEU A 77 -14.00 8.00 -2.06
C LEU A 77 -14.32 6.97 -0.98
N ALA A 78 -15.57 6.90 -0.52
CA ALA A 78 -16.00 5.86 0.42
C ALA A 78 -15.84 4.46 -0.18
N VAL A 79 -16.25 4.27 -1.44
CA VAL A 79 -16.06 2.99 -2.16
C VAL A 79 -14.58 2.67 -2.36
N ALA A 80 -13.76 3.68 -2.68
CA ALA A 80 -12.31 3.50 -2.81
C ALA A 80 -11.68 3.08 -1.49
N LYS A 81 -12.11 3.66 -0.36
CA LYS A 81 -11.67 3.26 0.98
C LYS A 81 -12.10 1.82 1.31
N ASP A 82 -13.33 1.43 1.02
CA ASP A 82 -13.78 0.05 1.23
C ASP A 82 -12.94 -0.94 0.42
N THR A 83 -12.60 -0.56 -0.81
CA THR A 83 -11.71 -1.34 -1.66
C THR A 83 -10.30 -1.44 -1.06
N LEU A 84 -9.75 -0.33 -0.58
CA LEU A 84 -8.46 -0.29 0.10
C LEU A 84 -8.43 -1.21 1.32
N ASN A 85 -9.49 -1.20 2.15
CA ASN A 85 -9.61 -2.03 3.35
C ASN A 85 -9.47 -3.53 3.05
N ILE A 86 -9.97 -4.00 1.90
CA ILE A 86 -9.81 -5.41 1.46
C ILE A 86 -8.33 -5.76 1.28
N TYR A 87 -7.54 -4.85 0.72
CA TYR A 87 -6.09 -5.07 0.55
C TYR A 87 -5.30 -4.82 1.83
N TYR A 88 -5.79 -3.91 2.67
CA TYR A 88 -5.24 -3.69 4.00
C TYR A 88 -5.35 -4.96 4.84
N ASP A 89 -6.52 -5.59 4.90
CA ASP A 89 -6.77 -6.85 5.61
C ASP A 89 -5.82 -7.97 5.12
N LYS A 90 -5.60 -8.08 3.81
CA LYS A 90 -4.61 -9.04 3.25
C LYS A 90 -3.17 -8.73 3.66
N THR A 91 -2.83 -7.45 3.77
CA THR A 91 -1.51 -7.00 4.22
C THR A 91 -1.31 -7.33 5.69
N ASP A 92 -2.33 -7.07 6.51
CA ASP A 92 -2.35 -7.33 7.94
C ASP A 92 -2.19 -8.84 8.26
N GLN A 93 -2.93 -9.69 7.56
CA GLN A 93 -2.83 -11.15 7.68
C GLN A 93 -1.44 -11.71 7.33
N SER A 94 -0.63 -10.97 6.58
CA SER A 94 0.73 -11.39 6.23
C SER A 94 1.73 -10.99 7.31
N ARG A 95 2.21 -12.01 8.02
CA ARG A 95 3.32 -11.93 9.01
C ARG A 95 4.53 -11.13 8.51
N VAL A 96 4.81 -11.16 7.20
CA VAL A 96 6.04 -10.58 6.64
C VAL A 96 6.06 -9.06 6.76
N TYR A 97 4.92 -8.38 6.59
CA TYR A 97 4.87 -6.91 6.71
C TYR A 97 5.04 -6.46 8.16
N HIS A 98 4.42 -7.18 9.10
CA HIS A 98 4.61 -6.97 10.55
C HIS A 98 6.07 -7.16 10.97
N ILE A 99 6.68 -8.29 10.58
CA ILE A 99 8.09 -8.56 10.90
C ILE A 99 9.01 -7.49 10.31
N ALA A 100 8.81 -7.13 9.04
CA ALA A 100 9.61 -6.09 8.40
C ALA A 100 9.52 -4.75 9.13
N MET A 101 8.31 -4.35 9.57
CA MET A 101 8.12 -3.13 10.34
C MET A 101 8.81 -3.19 11.71
N VAL A 102 8.61 -4.27 12.46
CA VAL A 102 9.18 -4.44 13.81
C VAL A 102 10.71 -4.47 13.76
N LEU A 103 11.29 -5.08 12.73
CA LEU A 103 12.74 -5.11 12.53
C LEU A 103 13.30 -3.79 11.94
N HIS A 104 12.46 -2.85 11.54
CA HIS A 104 12.91 -1.59 10.95
C HIS A 104 13.70 -0.77 11.98
N PRO A 105 14.98 -0.44 11.74
CA PRO A 105 15.90 0.04 12.77
C PRO A 105 15.47 1.34 13.45
N ARG A 106 14.73 2.19 12.74
CA ARG A 106 14.26 3.51 13.24
C ARG A 106 12.83 3.52 13.79
N ARG A 107 12.00 2.53 13.43
CA ARG A 107 10.54 2.59 13.63
C ARG A 107 10.09 1.52 14.61
N LYS A 108 10.42 0.25 14.33
CA LYS A 108 10.08 -0.88 15.20
C LYS A 108 8.61 -0.81 15.63
N LEU A 109 8.33 -1.06 16.91
CA LEU A 109 7.00 -0.94 17.50
C LEU A 109 6.55 0.51 17.73
N THR A 110 7.47 1.49 17.77
CA THR A 110 7.09 2.88 18.05
C THR A 110 6.20 3.44 16.95
N TYR A 111 6.38 2.98 15.70
CA TYR A 111 5.49 3.35 14.61
C TYR A 111 4.02 3.06 14.92
N PHE A 112 3.70 1.86 15.43
CA PHE A 112 2.31 1.49 15.70
C PHE A 112 1.72 2.32 16.85
N HIS A 113 2.53 2.66 17.85
CA HIS A 113 2.12 3.59 18.91
C HIS A 113 1.81 4.98 18.34
N ASP A 114 2.70 5.52 17.50
CA ASP A 114 2.54 6.84 16.91
C ASP A 114 1.36 6.88 15.92
N ALA A 115 1.08 5.77 15.24
CA ALA A 115 -0.08 5.59 14.36
C ALA A 115 -1.39 5.36 15.13
N GLY A 116 -1.37 5.32 16.47
CA GLY A 116 -2.56 5.18 17.30
C GLY A 116 -3.18 3.78 17.30
N TRP A 117 -2.39 2.74 16.98
CA TRP A 117 -2.89 1.37 16.95
C TRP A 117 -3.26 0.88 18.36
N PRO A 118 -4.30 0.02 18.49
CA PRO A 118 -4.64 -0.62 19.76
C PRO A 118 -3.45 -1.37 20.35
N THR A 119 -3.22 -1.23 21.65
CA THR A 119 -2.11 -1.91 22.33
C THR A 119 -2.14 -3.43 22.16
N SER A 120 -3.34 -4.01 22.06
CA SER A 120 -3.51 -5.43 21.75
C SER A 120 -2.89 -5.83 20.41
N TRP A 121 -3.05 -5.02 19.36
CA TRP A 121 -2.50 -5.29 18.03
C TRP A 121 -0.99 -5.12 17.99
N ILE A 122 -0.47 -4.13 18.73
CA ILE A 122 0.99 -3.93 18.88
C ILE A 122 1.63 -5.15 19.55
N ASN A 123 0.98 -5.66 20.60
CA ASN A 123 1.43 -6.86 21.30
C ASN A 123 1.40 -8.09 20.38
N GLU A 124 0.33 -8.27 19.60
CA GLU A 124 0.21 -9.35 18.63
C GLU A 124 1.33 -9.30 17.58
N ALA A 125 1.63 -8.11 17.03
CA ALA A 125 2.73 -7.92 16.10
C ALA A 125 4.09 -8.28 16.73
N HIS A 126 4.32 -7.93 17.99
CA HIS A 126 5.53 -8.30 18.72
C HIS A 126 5.62 -9.81 18.98
N GLU A 127 4.55 -10.42 19.50
CA GLU A 127 4.49 -11.87 19.78
C GLU A 127 4.70 -12.71 18.51
N LEU A 128 4.13 -12.28 17.40
CA LEU A 128 4.30 -12.89 16.08
C LEU A 128 5.78 -12.93 15.68
N VAL A 129 6.52 -11.83 15.88
CA VAL A 129 7.96 -11.76 15.56
C VAL A 129 8.77 -12.68 16.47
N VAL A 130 8.51 -12.66 17.78
CA VAL A 130 9.18 -13.53 18.75
C VAL A 130 8.95 -14.99 18.41
N LYS A 131 7.69 -15.38 18.14
CA LYS A 131 7.32 -16.75 17.77
C LYS A 131 7.98 -17.21 16.48
N GLU A 132 8.07 -16.35 15.46
CA GLU A 132 8.78 -16.68 14.22
C GLU A 132 10.28 -16.84 14.44
N PHE A 133 10.88 -15.99 15.27
CA PHE A 133 12.29 -16.11 15.65
C PHE A 133 12.54 -17.44 16.39
N GLU A 134 11.71 -17.74 17.40
CA GLU A 134 11.81 -18.97 18.17
C GLU A 134 11.65 -20.22 17.31
N MET A 135 10.64 -20.26 16.44
CA MET A 135 10.37 -21.42 15.59
C MET A 135 11.51 -21.72 14.61
N LYS A 136 12.13 -20.68 14.04
CA LYS A 136 13.09 -20.84 12.93
C LYS A 136 14.55 -20.76 13.33
N TYR A 137 14.85 -20.02 14.39
CA TYR A 137 16.22 -19.63 14.74
C TYR A 137 16.62 -20.01 16.17
N TRP A 138 15.68 -20.17 17.12
CA TRP A 138 16.02 -20.58 18.47
C TRP A 138 16.45 -22.04 18.55
N GLY A 139 17.61 -22.29 19.17
CA GLY A 139 18.14 -23.64 19.37
C GLY A 139 18.75 -24.30 18.12
N ARG A 140 18.82 -23.61 16.98
CA ARG A 140 19.76 -23.99 15.93
C ARG A 140 21.13 -23.51 16.38
N GLU A 141 21.99 -24.44 16.76
CA GLU A 141 23.42 -24.17 16.85
C GLU A 141 23.80 -23.53 15.51
N LEU A 142 24.32 -22.30 15.56
CA LEU A 142 24.82 -21.61 14.38
C LEU A 142 25.99 -22.45 13.85
N SER A 143 25.67 -23.46 13.04
CA SER A 143 26.61 -24.00 12.09
C SER A 143 26.95 -22.82 11.22
N ILE A 144 28.06 -22.17 11.56
CA ILE A 144 28.78 -21.26 10.69
C ILE A 144 29.12 -22.12 9.49
N MET A 145 28.18 -22.20 8.54
CA MET A 145 28.44 -22.78 7.24
C MET A 145 29.51 -21.88 6.64
N GLU A 146 30.71 -22.42 6.48
CA GLU A 146 31.59 -21.96 5.43
C GLU A 146 30.74 -21.77 4.18
N VAL A 147 30.83 -20.57 3.62
CA VAL A 147 30.04 -20.14 2.47
C VAL A 147 30.47 -20.99 1.27
N ASP A 148 29.80 -22.12 1.07
CA ASP A 148 29.84 -22.81 -0.21
C ASP A 148 28.81 -22.19 -1.16
N ALA A 149 29.32 -21.78 -2.32
CA ALA A 149 28.76 -20.80 -3.23
C ALA A 149 27.55 -21.28 -4.07
N GLU A 150 26.59 -22.01 -3.48
CA GLU A 150 25.44 -22.56 -4.23
C GLU A 150 24.05 -22.01 -3.82
N VAL A 151 23.95 -21.29 -2.70
CA VAL A 151 22.66 -20.76 -2.17
C VAL A 151 22.13 -19.54 -2.95
N GLN A 152 22.89 -19.00 -3.89
CA GLN A 152 22.55 -17.78 -4.62
C GLN A 152 21.46 -18.01 -5.69
N GLY A 153 21.30 -19.24 -6.18
CA GLY A 153 20.29 -19.57 -7.20
C GLY A 153 18.86 -19.68 -6.65
N GLU A 154 18.70 -20.18 -5.42
CA GLU A 154 17.39 -20.46 -4.83
C GLU A 154 16.82 -19.25 -4.09
N THR A 155 17.68 -18.49 -3.41
CA THR A 155 17.34 -17.20 -2.80
C THR A 155 16.95 -16.17 -3.85
N SER A 156 17.63 -16.13 -5.01
CA SER A 156 17.25 -15.29 -6.14
C SER A 156 15.90 -15.68 -6.74
N LYS A 157 15.57 -16.98 -6.80
CA LYS A 157 14.26 -17.46 -7.28
C LYS A 157 13.12 -17.11 -6.33
N ILE A 158 13.31 -17.27 -5.02
CA ILE A 158 12.30 -16.92 -4.01
C ILE A 158 12.11 -15.39 -3.97
N PHE A 159 13.20 -14.63 -3.99
CA PHE A 159 13.16 -13.16 -4.04
C PHE A 159 12.50 -12.67 -5.31
N MET A 160 12.85 -13.20 -6.49
CA MET A 160 12.14 -12.88 -7.74
C MET A 160 10.67 -13.27 -7.68
N LYS A 161 10.31 -14.44 -7.13
CA LYS A 161 8.91 -14.88 -7.07
C LYS A 161 8.08 -14.01 -6.15
N VAL A 162 8.58 -13.64 -4.97
CA VAL A 162 7.90 -12.72 -4.04
C VAL A 162 7.82 -11.32 -4.64
N HIS A 163 8.91 -10.82 -5.25
CA HIS A 163 8.92 -9.52 -5.90
C HIS A 163 7.95 -9.46 -7.08
N THR A 164 7.88 -10.50 -7.91
CA THR A 164 6.96 -10.58 -9.05
C THR A 164 5.52 -10.68 -8.56
N THR A 165 5.25 -11.49 -7.52
CA THR A 165 3.89 -11.63 -6.98
C THR A 165 3.42 -10.33 -6.33
N ASN A 166 4.30 -9.60 -5.63
CA ASN A 166 3.96 -8.29 -5.04
C ASN A 166 3.82 -7.18 -6.08
N ILE A 167 4.66 -7.17 -7.14
CA ILE A 167 4.45 -6.28 -8.30
C ILE A 167 3.13 -6.58 -8.96
N LEU A 168 2.80 -7.85 -9.19
CA LEU A 168 1.52 -8.25 -9.79
C LEU A 168 0.33 -7.91 -8.90
N PHE A 169 0.48 -7.95 -7.57
CA PHE A 169 -0.56 -7.54 -6.62
C PHE A 169 -0.81 -6.03 -6.65
N PHE A 170 0.25 -5.22 -6.72
CA PHE A 170 0.14 -3.75 -6.87
C PHE A 170 -0.29 -3.35 -8.29
N SER A 171 0.11 -4.11 -9.32
CA SER A 171 -0.32 -3.92 -10.71
C SER A 171 -1.80 -4.25 -10.89
N ALA A 172 -2.30 -5.31 -10.25
CA ALA A 172 -3.72 -5.64 -10.26
C ALA A 172 -4.57 -4.58 -9.53
N PHE A 173 -4.01 -3.91 -8.51
CA PHE A 173 -4.67 -2.77 -7.86
C PHE A 173 -4.80 -1.56 -8.80
N ILE A 174 -3.87 -1.38 -9.75
CA ILE A 174 -3.92 -0.31 -10.76
C ILE A 174 -4.87 -0.66 -11.90
N GLU A 175 -4.88 -1.91 -12.39
CA GLU A 175 -5.77 -2.34 -13.48
C GLU A 175 -7.25 -2.43 -13.08
N ILE A 176 -7.56 -2.53 -11.78
CA ILE A 176 -8.96 -2.51 -11.30
C ILE A 176 -9.48 -1.07 -11.16
N LEU A 177 -8.60 -0.08 -11.12
CA LEU A 177 -8.96 1.33 -10.95
C LEU A 177 -8.91 2.17 -12.25
N PHE A 178 -8.54 1.59 -13.39
CA PHE A 178 -8.44 2.25 -14.70
C PHE A 178 -8.99 1.40 -15.84
#